data_AF-A0A1L3ST97-F1
#
_entry.id   AF-A0A1L3ST97-F1
#
_cell.length_a   1.000
_cell.length_b   1.000
_cell.length_c   1.000
_cell.angle_alpha   90.00
_cell.angle_beta   90.00
_cell.angle_gamma   90.00
#
_symmetry.space_group_name_H-M   'P 1'
#
loop_
_entity.id
_entity.type
_entity.pdbx_description
1 polymer ?
#
loop_
_entity_poly.entity_id
_entity_poly.type
_entity_poly.pdbx_seq_one_letter_code
_entity_poly.pdbx_strand_id
1 'polypeptide(L)'
;MIYFNILPPGSDNEAIFVGSMEEKAEASVRLPTSGDYTIRVYLMGNDKDTDKTVGYRLDVAISDGPPPDDALVPGTNYHATGEIECSFKDNPQVKKCSFGVVRQGGGDATVDVTFPDGFVRKLEFRNGNVTASDGAETKSERQSDNTVVQVNAAETFIIPIIVNEGG
;
A
#
# COMPACT_ATOMS: atom_id res chain seq x y z
N MET A 1 0.29 5.64 -32.70
CA MET A 1 -0.36 5.25 -31.41
C MET A 1 -0.10 6.36 -30.41
N ILE A 2 -1.03 6.63 -29.49
CA ILE A 2 -0.83 7.62 -28.43
C ILE A 2 -0.15 6.96 -27.25
N TYR A 3 0.77 7.68 -26.63
CA TYR A 3 1.51 7.27 -25.44
C TYR A 3 1.35 8.33 -24.36
N PHE A 4 1.63 7.95 -23.12
CA PHE A 4 1.76 8.90 -22.03
C PHE A 4 2.89 8.54 -21.09
N ASN A 5 3.48 9.56 -20.48
CA ASN A 5 4.44 9.41 -19.39
C ASN A 5 3.88 10.05 -18.12
N ILE A 6 4.26 9.52 -16.95
CA ILE A 6 3.94 10.12 -15.65
C ILE A 6 5.23 10.66 -15.05
N LEU A 7 5.27 11.96 -14.78
CA LEU A 7 6.44 12.65 -14.21
C LEU A 7 6.15 13.02 -12.75
N PRO A 8 7.10 12.77 -11.83
CA PRO A 8 6.96 13.15 -10.43
C PRO A 8 7.08 14.67 -10.24
N PRO A 9 6.70 15.20 -9.07
CA PRO A 9 6.78 16.62 -8.77
C PRO A 9 8.19 17.18 -8.97
N GLY A 10 8.28 18.30 -9.68
CA GLY A 10 9.55 18.99 -9.96
C GLY A 10 10.43 18.35 -11.04
N SER A 11 9.97 17.29 -11.72
CA SER A 11 10.70 16.69 -12.83
C SER A 11 10.42 17.39 -14.16
N ASP A 12 11.49 17.77 -14.87
CA ASP A 12 11.38 18.35 -16.21
C ASP A 12 11.18 17.29 -17.31
N ASN A 13 11.84 16.13 -17.20
CA ASN A 13 11.83 15.09 -18.23
C ASN A 13 11.99 13.65 -17.74
N GLU A 14 12.31 13.42 -16.47
CA GLU A 14 12.42 12.08 -15.92
C GLU A 14 11.03 11.60 -15.50
N ALA A 15 10.60 10.48 -16.07
CA ALA A 15 9.29 9.91 -15.82
C ALA A 15 9.42 8.67 -14.95
N ILE A 16 8.50 8.51 -13.99
CA ILE A 16 8.32 7.29 -13.20
C ILE A 16 7.55 6.21 -13.98
N PHE A 17 6.93 6.60 -15.10
CA PHE A 17 6.31 5.70 -16.06
C PHE A 17 6.55 6.20 -17.48
N VAL A 18 6.99 5.31 -18.37
CA VAL A 18 7.29 5.62 -19.78
C VAL A 18 6.42 4.77 -20.69
N GLY A 19 5.27 5.29 -21.13
CA GLY A 19 4.27 4.51 -21.86
C GLY A 19 4.74 4.02 -23.23
N SER A 20 5.77 4.63 -23.84
CA SER A 20 6.35 4.11 -25.09
C SER A 20 7.14 2.81 -24.94
N MET A 21 7.39 2.36 -23.71
CA MET A 21 8.04 1.09 -23.42
C MET A 21 7.04 -0.03 -23.10
N GLU A 22 5.76 0.31 -22.99
CA GLU A 22 4.70 -0.63 -22.62
C GLU A 22 3.94 -1.17 -23.82
N GLU A 23 3.40 -2.38 -23.68
CA GLU A 23 2.54 -3.00 -24.69
C GLU A 23 1.12 -2.39 -24.69
N LYS A 24 0.68 -1.83 -23.56
CA LYS A 24 -0.64 -1.21 -23.37
C LYS A 24 -0.51 0.23 -22.88
N ALA A 25 -1.49 1.06 -23.25
CA ALA A 25 -1.60 2.43 -22.76
C ALA A 25 -2.34 2.48 -21.41
N GLU A 26 -1.88 1.70 -20.43
CA GLU A 26 -2.43 1.60 -19.08
C GLU A 26 -1.28 1.64 -18.07
N ALA A 27 -1.50 2.24 -16.91
CA ALA A 27 -0.50 2.33 -15.85
C ALA A 27 -1.14 2.31 -14.46
N SER A 28 -0.51 1.61 -13.53
CA SER A 28 -0.73 1.75 -12.09
C SER A 28 0.62 2.05 -11.44
N VAL A 29 0.74 3.23 -10.82
CA VAL A 29 2.01 3.72 -10.30
C VAL A 29 1.84 4.18 -8.87
N ARG A 30 2.70 3.69 -7.97
CA ARG A 30 2.79 4.21 -6.61
C ARG A 30 3.42 5.60 -6.66
N LEU A 31 2.71 6.60 -6.15
CA LEU A 31 3.21 7.97 -6.06
C LEU A 31 4.24 8.06 -4.92
N PRO A 32 5.55 8.27 -5.19
CA PRO A 32 6.58 8.20 -4.15
C PRO A 32 6.58 9.40 -3.19
N THR A 33 6.07 10.54 -3.66
CA THR A 33 6.04 11.80 -2.90
C THR A 33 4.75 12.56 -3.17
N SER A 34 4.35 13.40 -2.23
CA SER A 34 3.25 14.34 -2.46
C SER A 34 3.71 15.51 -3.33
N GLY A 35 2.83 15.97 -4.21
CA GLY A 35 3.05 17.15 -5.05
C GLY A 35 2.32 17.06 -6.38
N ASP A 36 2.60 18.00 -7.27
CA ASP A 36 1.98 18.07 -8.59
C ASP A 36 2.66 17.12 -9.58
N TYR A 37 1.94 16.09 -10.00
CA TYR A 37 2.38 15.17 -11.05
C TYR A 37 1.95 15.66 -12.42
N THR A 38 2.76 15.39 -13.43
CA THR A 38 2.43 15.71 -14.84
C THR A 38 2.20 14.42 -15.62
N ILE A 39 1.02 14.30 -16.25
CA ILE A 39 0.77 13.27 -17.26
C ILE A 39 1.04 13.89 -18.64
N ARG A 40 2.14 13.48 -19.28
CA ARG A 40 2.53 13.96 -20.61
C ARG A 40 1.99 13.01 -21.67
N VAL A 41 0.94 13.41 -22.40
CA VAL A 41 0.36 12.63 -23.53
C VAL A 41 1.02 13.06 -24.85
N TYR A 42 1.44 12.11 -25.69
CA TYR A 42 2.21 12.42 -26.90
C TYR A 42 2.12 11.32 -27.98
N LEU A 43 2.57 11.67 -29.19
CA LEU A 43 2.81 10.75 -30.32
C LEU A 43 4.31 10.50 -30.48
N MET A 44 4.70 9.26 -30.82
CA MET A 44 6.09 8.88 -31.07
C MET A 44 6.48 9.03 -32.55
N GLY A 45 7.73 9.45 -32.81
CA GLY A 45 8.36 9.40 -34.13
C GLY A 45 7.70 10.30 -35.18
N ASN A 46 7.69 9.82 -36.44
CA ASN A 46 7.21 10.55 -37.62
C ASN A 46 5.76 11.06 -37.52
N ASP A 47 4.95 10.48 -36.62
CA ASP A 47 3.59 10.95 -36.32
C ASP A 47 3.58 12.32 -35.60
N LYS A 48 4.63 12.64 -34.81
CA LYS A 48 4.80 13.97 -34.20
C LYS A 48 5.12 15.04 -35.23
N ASP A 49 5.92 14.69 -36.25
CA ASP A 49 6.54 15.64 -37.17
C ASP A 49 5.67 15.96 -38.40
N THR A 50 4.44 15.39 -38.47
CA THR A 50 3.56 15.46 -39.65
C THR A 50 2.20 16.12 -39.38
N ASP A 51 2.08 16.97 -38.34
CA ASP A 51 0.82 17.64 -37.92
C ASP A 51 -0.37 16.67 -37.70
N LYS A 52 -0.06 15.40 -37.46
CA LYS A 52 -1.07 14.36 -37.26
C LYS A 52 -1.80 14.59 -35.94
N THR A 53 -3.12 14.63 -35.98
CA THR A 53 -3.97 14.66 -34.79
C THR A 53 -4.62 13.30 -34.57
N VAL A 54 -4.72 12.88 -33.31
CA VAL A 54 -5.38 11.64 -32.91
C VAL A 54 -6.23 11.96 -31.68
N GLY A 55 -7.52 11.62 -31.73
CA GLY A 55 -8.40 11.76 -30.58
C GLY A 55 -8.01 10.80 -29.46
N TYR A 56 -8.13 11.25 -28.21
CA TYR A 56 -7.86 10.42 -27.04
C TYR A 56 -8.88 10.64 -25.93
N ARG A 57 -8.94 9.65 -25.05
CA ARG A 57 -9.60 9.73 -23.75
C ARG A 57 -8.56 9.30 -22.72
N LEU A 58 -8.45 10.09 -21.65
CA LEU A 58 -7.59 9.77 -20.52
C LEU A 58 -8.49 9.58 -19.30
N ASP A 59 -8.52 8.37 -18.77
CA ASP A 59 -9.20 8.05 -17.52
C ASP A 59 -8.15 8.02 -16.41
N VAL A 60 -8.31 8.87 -15.40
CA VAL A 60 -7.36 9.01 -14.28
C VAL A 60 -8.08 8.75 -12.97
N ALA A 61 -7.52 7.89 -12.15
CA ALA A 61 -7.93 7.66 -10.78
C ALA A 61 -6.71 7.79 -9.87
N ILE A 62 -6.91 8.45 -8.72
CA ILE A 62 -5.96 8.47 -7.62
C ILE A 62 -6.72 7.87 -6.44
N SER A 63 -6.17 6.81 -5.88
CA SER A 63 -6.70 6.18 -4.69
C SER A 63 -5.61 6.09 -3.65
N ASP A 64 -6.00 6.28 -2.40
CA ASP A 64 -5.14 5.87 -1.30
C ASP A 64 -4.99 4.34 -1.33
N GLY A 65 -6.03 3.62 -1.82
CA GLY A 65 -6.18 2.15 -1.94
C GLY A 65 -4.98 1.36 -2.48
N PRO A 66 -4.92 0.04 -2.22
CA PRO A 66 -3.86 -0.79 -2.76
C PRO A 66 -3.93 -0.77 -4.31
N PRO A 67 -2.81 -1.03 -5.00
CA PRO A 67 -2.81 -1.15 -6.45
C PRO A 67 -3.90 -2.14 -6.92
N PRO A 68 -4.51 -1.94 -8.10
CA PRO A 68 -5.54 -2.86 -8.61
C PRO A 68 -5.08 -4.33 -8.72
N ASP A 69 -3.77 -4.55 -8.82
CA ASP A 69 -3.16 -5.88 -8.90
C ASP A 69 -2.80 -6.50 -7.55
N ASP A 70 -3.07 -5.80 -6.43
CA ASP A 70 -2.88 -6.35 -5.09
C ASP A 70 -3.99 -7.37 -4.78
N ALA A 71 -3.73 -8.62 -5.13
CA ALA A 71 -4.73 -9.68 -5.07
C ALA A 71 -5.09 -10.07 -3.63
N LEU A 72 -6.36 -10.41 -3.42
CA LEU A 72 -6.81 -11.07 -2.21
C LEU A 72 -6.26 -12.51 -2.15
N VAL A 73 -5.88 -12.94 -0.95
CA VAL A 73 -5.60 -14.35 -0.65
C VAL A 73 -6.90 -15.14 -0.87
N PRO A 74 -6.88 -16.19 -1.73
CA PRO A 74 -8.08 -16.93 -2.12
C PRO A 74 -8.91 -17.40 -0.91
N GLY A 75 -10.22 -17.11 -0.94
CA GLY A 75 -11.14 -17.48 0.13
C GLY A 75 -11.13 -16.55 1.35
N THR A 76 -10.42 -15.42 1.29
CA THR A 76 -10.37 -14.43 2.36
C THR A 76 -10.67 -13.02 1.84
N ASN A 77 -10.84 -12.06 2.77
CA ASN A 77 -10.88 -10.63 2.46
C ASN A 77 -9.53 -9.93 2.70
N TYR A 78 -8.44 -10.70 2.78
CA TYR A 78 -7.12 -10.19 3.10
C TYR A 78 -6.21 -10.20 1.88
N HIS A 79 -5.39 -9.17 1.73
CA HIS A 79 -4.34 -9.08 0.70
C HIS A 79 -3.07 -9.85 1.11
N ALA A 80 -2.92 -10.12 2.41
CA ALA A 80 -1.89 -11.02 2.94
C ALA A 80 -2.37 -11.66 4.24
N THR A 81 -1.94 -12.90 4.47
CA THR A 81 -2.20 -13.64 5.71
C THR A 81 -0.92 -14.35 6.16
N GLY A 82 -0.78 -14.61 7.45
CA GLY A 82 0.36 -15.36 7.98
C GLY A 82 0.38 -15.40 9.50
N GLU A 83 1.57 -15.50 10.07
CA GLU A 83 1.80 -15.42 11.51
C GLU A 83 2.77 -14.28 11.85
N ILE A 84 2.49 -13.58 12.94
CA ILE A 84 3.38 -12.59 13.55
C ILE A 84 3.75 -13.00 14.98
N GLU A 85 4.80 -12.39 15.51
CA GLU A 85 5.11 -12.51 16.94
C GLU A 85 4.15 -11.66 17.77
N CYS A 86 3.58 -12.28 18.80
CA CYS A 86 2.71 -11.60 19.74
C CYS A 86 2.99 -12.12 21.16
N SER A 87 2.68 -11.31 22.16
CA SER A 87 2.76 -11.71 23.57
C SER A 87 1.74 -10.97 24.42
N PHE A 88 1.27 -11.62 25.48
CA PHE A 88 0.27 -11.09 26.39
C PHE A 88 0.79 -11.13 27.82
N LYS A 89 0.54 -10.06 28.59
CA LYS A 89 0.97 -9.95 29.99
C LYS A 89 0.39 -11.08 30.85
N ASP A 90 -0.87 -11.41 30.66
CA ASP A 90 -1.57 -12.45 31.42
C ASP A 90 -1.37 -13.85 30.83
N ASN A 91 -0.82 -13.95 29.62
CA ASN A 91 -0.51 -15.24 28.98
C ASN A 91 0.79 -15.15 28.16
N PRO A 92 1.96 -15.13 28.83
CA PRO A 92 3.24 -14.94 28.16
C PRO A 92 3.70 -16.16 27.34
N GLN A 93 3.01 -17.29 27.44
CA GLN A 93 3.31 -18.51 26.69
C GLN A 93 2.91 -18.41 25.21
N VAL A 94 1.93 -17.55 24.89
CA VAL A 94 1.59 -17.27 23.50
C VAL A 94 2.70 -16.44 22.87
N LYS A 95 3.25 -16.93 21.76
CA LYS A 95 4.35 -16.29 21.01
C LYS A 95 4.02 -15.97 19.57
N LYS A 96 2.96 -16.55 19.01
CA LYS A 96 2.54 -16.40 17.62
C LYS A 96 1.05 -16.17 17.55
N CYS A 97 0.65 -15.23 16.70
CA CYS A 97 -0.75 -14.93 16.40
C CYS A 97 -0.90 -14.96 14.88
N SER A 98 -1.99 -15.54 14.39
CA SER A 98 -2.34 -15.45 12.98
C SER A 98 -2.76 -14.01 12.66
N PHE A 99 -2.48 -13.55 11.45
CA PHE A 99 -2.93 -12.24 11.00
C PHE A 99 -3.52 -12.28 9.59
N GLY A 100 -4.36 -11.29 9.31
CA GLY A 100 -4.79 -10.91 7.96
C GLY A 100 -4.65 -9.40 7.77
N VAL A 101 -4.25 -8.97 6.58
CA VAL A 101 -4.08 -7.54 6.26
C VAL A 101 -5.01 -7.10 5.15
N VAL A 102 -5.73 -6.01 5.40
CA VAL A 102 -6.43 -5.25 4.38
C VAL A 102 -5.60 -4.00 4.09
N ARG A 103 -4.79 -4.03 3.03
CA ARG A 103 -4.05 -2.84 2.59
C ARG A 103 -5.04 -1.83 2.05
N GLN A 104 -4.87 -0.58 2.46
CA GLN A 104 -5.60 0.55 1.89
C GLN A 104 -4.68 1.46 1.08
N GLY A 105 -3.48 0.99 0.73
CA GLY A 105 -2.43 1.65 -0.06
C GLY A 105 -1.81 2.88 0.60
N GLY A 106 -0.83 3.52 -0.06
CA GLY A 106 -0.04 4.61 0.54
C GLY A 106 0.83 4.21 1.75
N GLY A 107 0.87 2.91 2.11
CA GLY A 107 1.45 2.42 3.38
C GLY A 107 0.45 2.26 4.51
N ASP A 108 -0.81 2.65 4.29
CA ASP A 108 -1.91 2.42 5.20
C ASP A 108 -2.47 1.00 5.06
N ALA A 109 -2.77 0.39 6.20
CA ALA A 109 -3.32 -0.95 6.26
C ALA A 109 -4.16 -1.17 7.53
N THR A 110 -5.13 -2.06 7.46
CA THR A 110 -5.74 -2.65 8.65
C THR A 110 -5.19 -4.06 8.85
N VAL A 111 -4.60 -4.31 10.01
CA VAL A 111 -4.08 -5.62 10.42
C VAL A 111 -5.03 -6.22 11.45
N ASP A 112 -5.66 -7.32 11.08
CA ASP A 112 -6.45 -8.15 11.98
C ASP A 112 -5.55 -9.22 12.59
N VAL A 113 -5.25 -9.11 13.88
CA VAL A 113 -4.48 -10.10 14.63
C VAL A 113 -5.43 -11.02 15.38
N THR A 114 -5.46 -12.29 15.00
CA THR A 114 -6.31 -13.31 15.61
C THR A 114 -5.53 -14.02 16.71
N PHE A 115 -6.06 -13.95 17.93
CA PHE A 115 -5.49 -14.56 19.11
C PHE A 115 -5.84 -16.06 19.15
N PRO A 116 -5.13 -16.90 19.92
CA PRO A 116 -5.45 -18.32 20.03
C PRO A 116 -6.85 -18.62 20.57
N ASP A 117 -7.45 -17.69 21.32
CA ASP A 117 -8.82 -17.80 21.84
C ASP A 117 -9.90 -17.35 20.83
N GLY A 118 -9.49 -16.90 19.65
CA GLY A 118 -10.37 -16.41 18.59
C GLY A 118 -10.73 -14.93 18.69
N PHE A 119 -10.25 -14.20 19.70
CA PHE A 119 -10.38 -12.75 19.71
C PHE A 119 -9.59 -12.12 18.55
N VAL A 120 -10.15 -11.09 17.91
CA VAL A 120 -9.49 -10.37 16.82
C VAL A 120 -9.20 -8.94 17.24
N ARG A 121 -7.91 -8.63 17.38
CA ARG A 121 -7.41 -7.28 17.56
C ARG A 121 -7.25 -6.62 16.20
N LYS A 122 -8.05 -5.59 15.92
CA LYS A 122 -7.94 -4.79 14.71
C LYS A 122 -7.04 -3.57 14.94
N LEU A 123 -5.94 -3.49 14.20
CA LEU A 123 -4.98 -2.40 14.25
C LEU A 123 -5.00 -1.63 12.93
N GLU A 124 -5.21 -0.33 13.01
CA GLU A 124 -5.23 0.59 11.88
C GLU A 124 -3.91 1.34 11.78
N PHE A 125 -3.20 1.11 10.69
CA PHE A 125 -1.98 1.82 10.32
C PHE A 125 -2.37 2.98 9.42
N ARG A 126 -2.13 4.20 9.89
CA ARG A 126 -2.45 5.45 9.19
C ARG A 126 -1.33 6.47 9.33
N ASN A 127 -0.77 6.93 8.22
CA ASN A 127 0.29 7.96 8.22
C ASN A 127 1.45 7.65 9.20
N GLY A 128 1.86 6.38 9.27
CA GLY A 128 2.93 5.91 10.17
C GLY A 128 2.54 5.77 11.65
N ASN A 129 1.28 6.03 12.03
CA ASN A 129 0.75 5.80 13.37
C ASN A 129 -0.10 4.52 13.42
N VAL A 130 -0.27 3.96 14.62
CA VAL A 130 -1.09 2.77 14.86
C VAL A 130 -2.16 3.03 15.91
N THR A 131 -3.41 2.76 15.59
CA THR A 131 -4.55 2.83 16.52
C THR A 131 -5.29 1.50 16.57
N ALA A 132 -5.84 1.14 17.72
CA ALA A 132 -6.74 0.00 17.84
C ALA A 132 -8.17 0.45 17.53
N SER A 133 -8.88 -0.28 16.66
CA SER A 133 -10.24 0.14 16.21
C SER A 133 -11.28 0.14 17.33
N ASP A 134 -11.04 -0.58 18.42
CA ASP A 134 -11.90 -0.59 19.61
C ASP A 134 -11.59 0.55 20.60
N GLY A 135 -10.67 1.45 20.24
CA GLY A 135 -10.31 2.61 21.06
C GLY A 135 -9.35 2.32 22.21
N ALA A 136 -8.77 1.12 22.27
CA ALA A 136 -7.75 0.79 23.25
C ALA A 136 -6.49 1.68 23.10
N GLU A 137 -5.81 1.97 24.22
CA GLU A 137 -4.58 2.78 24.20
C GLU A 137 -3.51 2.04 23.41
N THR A 138 -2.91 2.71 22.42
CA THR A 138 -1.82 2.16 21.61
C THR A 138 -0.53 2.94 21.79
N LYS A 139 0.59 2.20 21.81
CA LYS A 139 1.94 2.75 21.65
C LYS A 139 2.61 1.96 20.55
N SER A 140 3.25 2.64 19.60
CA SER A 140 3.95 1.99 18.50
C SER A 140 5.36 2.54 18.34
N GLU A 141 6.30 1.66 18.06
CA GLU A 141 7.69 2.01 17.75
C GLU A 141 8.13 1.28 16.48
N ARG A 142 8.71 2.02 15.54
CA ARG A 142 9.31 1.44 14.33
C ARG A 142 10.72 0.96 14.66
N GLN A 143 11.01 -0.30 14.35
CA GLN A 143 12.30 -0.96 14.60
C GLN A 143 12.81 -1.63 13.31
N SER A 144 13.71 -0.97 12.58
CA SER A 144 14.23 -1.38 11.26
C SER A 144 13.12 -1.84 10.29
N ASP A 145 12.79 -3.13 10.34
CA ASP A 145 11.91 -3.84 9.41
C ASP A 145 10.56 -4.23 10.06
N ASN A 146 10.36 -3.85 11.33
CA ASN A 146 9.16 -4.13 12.10
C ASN A 146 8.55 -2.84 12.69
N THR A 147 7.27 -2.92 13.02
CA THR A 147 6.59 -2.01 13.95
C THR A 147 6.17 -2.81 15.17
N VAL A 148 6.68 -2.43 16.34
CA VAL A 148 6.28 -3.01 17.62
C VAL A 148 5.11 -2.20 18.14
N VAL A 149 3.98 -2.87 18.36
CA VAL A 149 2.73 -2.26 18.82
C VAL A 149 2.37 -2.81 20.19
N GLN A 150 2.21 -1.94 21.18
CA GLN A 150 1.64 -2.27 22.48
C GLN A 150 0.22 -1.74 22.59
N VAL A 151 -0.69 -2.59 23.07
CA VAL A 151 -2.10 -2.22 23.33
C VAL A 151 -2.38 -2.37 24.83
N ASN A 152 -2.90 -1.31 25.46
CA ASN A 152 -3.20 -1.22 26.91
C ASN A 152 -2.03 -1.66 27.82
N ALA A 153 -0.78 -1.59 27.34
CA ALA A 153 0.41 -2.14 27.98
C ALA A 153 0.30 -3.64 28.37
N ALA A 154 -0.65 -4.37 27.79
CA ALA A 154 -0.93 -5.77 28.09
C ALA A 154 -0.67 -6.70 26.90
N GLU A 155 -0.80 -6.18 25.68
CA GLU A 155 -0.59 -6.93 24.44
C GLU A 155 0.59 -6.31 23.70
N THR A 156 1.46 -7.13 23.13
CA THR A 156 2.58 -6.67 22.29
C THR A 156 2.60 -7.46 21.01
N PHE A 157 2.66 -6.77 19.88
CA PHE A 157 2.70 -7.34 18.52
C PHE A 157 3.94 -6.83 17.79
N ILE A 158 4.63 -7.71 17.07
CA ILE A 158 5.74 -7.35 16.18
C ILE A 158 5.26 -7.56 14.74
N ILE A 159 4.96 -6.46 14.07
CA ILE A 159 4.34 -6.45 12.74
C ILE A 159 5.41 -6.06 11.71
N PRO A 160 5.80 -6.95 10.79
CA PRO A 160 6.75 -6.60 9.74
C PRO A 160 6.21 -5.48 8.86
N ILE A 161 7.03 -4.50 8.51
CA ILE A 161 6.60 -3.33 7.71
C ILE A 161 6.06 -3.76 6.34
N ILE A 162 6.66 -4.78 5.74
CA ILE A 162 6.28 -5.30 4.43
C ILE A 162 4.81 -5.77 4.37
N VAL A 163 4.20 -6.16 5.50
CA VAL A 163 2.80 -6.60 5.50
C VAL A 163 1.86 -5.46 5.11
N ASN A 164 2.22 -4.21 5.44
CA ASN A 164 1.46 -3.00 5.17
C ASN A 164 1.70 -2.47 3.76
N GLU A 165 2.93 -2.60 3.25
CA GLU A 165 3.35 -1.94 1.99
C GLU A 165 3.06 -2.76 0.73
N GLY A 166 2.84 -4.06 0.87
CA GLY A 166 2.65 -4.97 -0.27
C GLY A 166 3.99 -5.44 -0.85
N GLY A 167 3.93 -6.41 -1.77
CA GLY A 167 5.08 -6.90 -2.55
C GLY A 167 5.03 -6.42 -3.99
#